data_AF-A0A2S9PYH5-F1
#
_entry.id   AF-A0A2S9PYH5-F1
#
_cell.length_a   1.000
_cell.length_b   1.000
_cell.length_c   1.000
_cell.angle_alpha   90.00
_cell.angle_beta   90.00
_cell.angle_gamma   90.00
#
_symmetry.space_group_name_H-M   'P 1'
#
loop_
_entity.id
_entity.type
_entity.pdbx_description
1 polymer ?
#
loop_
_entity_poly.entity_id
_entity_poly.type
_entity_poly.pdbx_seq_one_letter_code
_entity_poly.pdbx_strand_id
1 'polypeptide(L)'
;MGTHRDTRRDDPFAEPAAKARHELVREIAAGGDLPDPAWRAAFEEVPRHLFVPGYHIGVLGGYERLAAEDPDPDKRARWLEGAYLDRPLATDVRGGELVSSSSQPSLMAGMLQALELRDGEAVLEIGTGTGYNAALLCHRLGDGLVTTVDLDEGITGPAR
;
A
#
# COMPACT_ATOMS: atom_id res chain seq x y z
N MET A 1 4.89 -21.60 -19.78
CA MET A 1 4.26 -20.43 -20.43
C MET A 1 2.99 -20.11 -19.64
N GLY A 2 3.16 -19.51 -18.47
CA GLY A 2 2.05 -19.18 -17.57
C GLY A 2 1.44 -17.86 -18.01
N THR A 3 0.14 -17.85 -18.25
CA THR A 3 -0.62 -16.63 -18.50
C THR A 3 -0.57 -15.77 -17.23
N HIS A 4 0.24 -14.72 -17.23
CA HIS A 4 0.16 -13.67 -16.21
C HIS A 4 -1.24 -13.06 -16.35
N ARG A 5 -2.18 -13.53 -15.55
CA ARG A 5 -3.51 -12.92 -15.46
C ARG A 5 -3.24 -11.52 -14.90
N ASP A 6 -3.52 -10.49 -15.68
CA ASP A 6 -3.37 -9.11 -15.23
C ASP A 6 -4.38 -8.89 -14.10
N THR A 7 -3.91 -9.05 -12.86
CA THR A 7 -4.72 -8.98 -11.63
C THR A 7 -5.44 -7.64 -11.50
N ARG A 8 -4.96 -6.60 -12.19
CA ARG A 8 -5.62 -5.29 -12.29
C ARG A 8 -6.87 -5.29 -13.15
N ARG A 9 -7.00 -6.20 -14.13
CA ARG A 9 -8.14 -6.24 -15.06
C ARG A 9 -9.37 -6.97 -14.50
N ASP A 10 -9.19 -7.75 -13.45
CA ASP A 10 -10.24 -8.54 -12.79
C ASP A 10 -10.52 -8.06 -11.35
N ASP A 11 -10.03 -6.87 -10.95
CA ASP A 11 -10.22 -6.31 -9.61
C ASP A 11 -11.67 -5.80 -9.42
N PRO A 12 -12.51 -6.46 -8.59
CA PRO A 12 -13.89 -6.03 -8.37
C PRO A 12 -13.99 -4.74 -7.55
N PHE A 13 -12.88 -4.26 -6.99
CA PHE A 13 -12.81 -3.06 -6.17
C PHE A 13 -12.27 -1.85 -6.92
N ALA A 14 -11.91 -1.98 -8.20
CA ALA A 14 -11.18 -0.95 -8.94
C ALA A 14 -11.83 0.44 -8.90
N GLU A 15 -13.14 0.53 -9.15
CA GLU A 15 -13.89 1.80 -9.13
C GLU A 15 -13.99 2.41 -7.71
N PRO A 16 -14.51 1.72 -6.68
CA PRO A 16 -14.56 2.29 -5.34
C PRO A 16 -13.16 2.58 -4.77
N ALA A 17 -12.16 1.77 -5.11
CA ALA A 17 -10.77 2.00 -4.75
C ALA A 17 -10.20 3.25 -5.40
N ALA A 18 -10.50 3.51 -6.68
CA ALA A 18 -10.05 4.72 -7.37
C ALA A 18 -10.62 5.98 -6.71
N LYS A 19 -11.90 5.95 -6.33
CA LYS A 19 -12.54 7.05 -5.60
C LYS A 19 -11.86 7.28 -4.24
N ALA A 20 -11.73 6.24 -3.42
CA ALA A 20 -11.12 6.35 -2.10
C ALA A 20 -9.64 6.78 -2.16
N ARG A 21 -8.88 6.28 -3.15
CA ARG A 21 -7.50 6.68 -3.41
C ARG A 21 -7.38 8.15 -3.78
N HIS A 22 -8.25 8.65 -4.65
CA HIS A 22 -8.27 10.07 -5.00
C HIS A 22 -8.59 10.95 -3.78
N GLU A 23 -9.51 10.50 -2.91
CA GLU A 23 -9.82 11.19 -1.65
C GLU A 23 -8.59 11.26 -0.73
N LEU A 24 -7.90 10.15 -0.51
CA LEU A 24 -6.65 10.10 0.25
C LEU A 24 -5.58 11.03 -0.31
N VAL A 25 -5.34 11.00 -1.62
CA VAL A 25 -4.33 11.87 -2.25
C VAL A 25 -4.65 13.35 -2.05
N ARG A 26 -5.94 13.73 -2.19
CA ARG A 26 -6.36 15.11 -1.92
C ARG A 26 -6.11 15.51 -0.47
N GLU A 27 -6.36 14.62 0.49
CA GLU A 27 -6.11 14.87 1.91
C GLU A 27 -4.60 15.08 2.18
N ILE A 28 -3.75 14.16 1.70
CA ILE A 28 -2.29 14.27 1.83
C ILE A 28 -1.78 15.57 1.20
N ALA A 29 -2.24 15.90 0.00
CA ALA A 29 -1.84 17.13 -0.70
C ALA A 29 -2.30 18.40 0.04
N ALA A 30 -3.49 18.39 0.66
CA ALA A 30 -3.97 19.50 1.48
C ALA A 30 -3.15 19.66 2.78
N GLY A 31 -2.53 18.59 3.27
CA GLY A 31 -1.59 18.59 4.40
C GLY A 31 -0.21 19.18 4.06
N GLY A 32 0.10 19.42 2.78
CA GLY A 32 1.38 19.98 2.33
C GLY A 32 2.38 18.95 1.79
N ASP A 33 2.03 17.66 1.82
CA ASP A 33 2.81 16.59 1.21
C ASP A 33 2.49 16.45 -0.29
N LEU A 34 3.27 15.64 -1.03
CA LEU A 34 3.15 15.45 -2.49
C LEU A 34 3.19 16.76 -3.34
N PRO A 35 4.18 17.65 -3.14
CA PRO A 35 4.37 18.82 -4.02
C PRO A 35 4.90 18.43 -5.40
N ASP A 36 5.64 17.32 -5.51
CA ASP A 36 6.11 16.77 -6.78
C ASP A 36 4.95 16.06 -7.53
N PRO A 37 4.59 16.51 -8.75
CA PRO A 37 3.57 15.86 -9.56
C PRO A 37 3.84 14.38 -9.86
N ALA A 38 5.10 13.96 -9.95
CA ALA A 38 5.47 12.57 -10.22
C ALA A 38 5.12 11.66 -9.03
N TRP A 39 5.41 12.11 -7.81
CA TRP A 39 4.97 11.39 -6.60
C TRP A 39 3.46 11.41 -6.45
N ARG A 40 2.80 12.53 -6.75
CA ARG A 40 1.34 12.59 -6.75
C ARG A 40 0.73 11.56 -7.70
N ALA A 41 1.22 11.48 -8.93
CA ALA A 41 0.76 10.51 -9.91
C ALA A 41 0.95 9.06 -9.41
N ALA A 42 2.09 8.76 -8.78
CA ALA A 42 2.33 7.42 -8.20
C ALA A 42 1.25 7.05 -7.16
N PHE A 43 0.91 7.97 -6.24
CA PHE A 43 -0.16 7.71 -5.26
C PHE A 43 -1.56 7.68 -5.89
N GLU A 44 -1.81 8.40 -6.99
CA GLU A 44 -3.10 8.38 -7.71
C GLU A 44 -3.30 7.10 -8.54
N GLU A 45 -2.22 6.45 -8.95
CA GLU A 45 -2.27 5.30 -9.85
C GLU A 45 -2.02 3.96 -9.16
N VAL A 46 -1.17 3.91 -8.12
CA VAL A 46 -0.83 2.65 -7.44
C VAL A 46 -1.96 2.21 -6.49
N PRO A 47 -2.61 1.05 -6.73
CA PRO A 47 -3.74 0.60 -5.94
C PRO A 47 -3.29 -0.02 -4.61
N ARG A 48 -3.16 0.79 -3.55
CA ARG A 48 -2.76 0.36 -2.19
C ARG A 48 -3.46 -0.92 -1.70
N HIS A 49 -4.76 -1.09 -2.00
CA HIS A 49 -5.53 -2.25 -1.55
C HIS A 49 -5.03 -3.59 -2.13
N LEU A 50 -4.39 -3.62 -3.30
CA LEU A 50 -3.78 -4.85 -3.84
C LEU A 50 -2.57 -5.31 -3.02
N PHE A 51 -1.89 -4.37 -2.35
CA PHE A 51 -0.75 -4.63 -1.47
C PHE A 51 -1.18 -4.84 -0.01
N VAL A 52 -2.47 -4.71 0.31
CA VAL A 52 -2.99 -4.89 1.68
C VAL A 52 -4.25 -5.76 1.62
N PRO A 53 -4.12 -7.05 1.27
CA PRO A 53 -5.27 -7.96 1.11
C PRO A 53 -6.06 -8.14 2.41
N GLY A 54 -5.42 -7.91 3.55
CA GLY A 54 -6.10 -7.74 4.83
C GLY A 54 -5.22 -7.04 5.85
N TYR A 55 -5.85 -6.51 6.89
CA TYR A 55 -5.17 -5.88 8.02
C TYR A 55 -6.01 -6.01 9.30
N HIS A 56 -5.37 -5.75 10.43
CA HIS A 56 -5.98 -5.84 11.75
C HIS A 56 -6.34 -4.45 12.28
N ILE A 57 -7.50 -4.35 12.92
CA ILE A 57 -7.93 -3.17 13.68
C ILE A 57 -8.08 -3.55 15.15
N GLY A 58 -7.67 -2.64 16.03
CA GLY A 58 -7.86 -2.84 17.47
C GLY A 58 -9.34 -2.79 17.83
N VAL A 59 -9.79 -3.76 18.62
CA VAL A 59 -11.13 -3.83 19.20
C VAL A 59 -11.03 -4.15 20.69
N LEU A 60 -12.11 -3.97 21.45
CA LEU A 60 -12.10 -4.33 22.86
C LEU A 60 -11.79 -5.83 23.02
N GLY A 61 -10.65 -6.14 23.65
CA GLY A 61 -10.21 -7.51 23.88
C GLY A 61 -9.34 -8.13 22.78
N GLY A 62 -8.89 -7.38 21.77
CA GLY A 62 -7.92 -7.89 20.79
C GLY A 62 -7.95 -7.17 19.44
N TYR A 63 -7.88 -7.95 18.36
CA TYR A 63 -7.88 -7.47 16.99
C TYR A 63 -9.01 -8.10 16.17
N GLU A 64 -9.66 -7.31 15.33
CA GLU A 64 -10.51 -7.80 14.23
C GLU A 64 -9.72 -7.71 12.93
N ARG A 65 -9.74 -8.78 12.13
CA ARG A 65 -9.17 -8.77 10.77
C ARG A 65 -10.24 -8.31 9.77
N LEU A 66 -9.89 -7.31 8.96
CA LEU A 66 -10.64 -6.88 7.78
C LEU A 66 -9.87 -7.32 6.53
N ALA A 67 -10.56 -7.87 5.53
CA ALA A 67 -9.91 -8.44 4.36
C ALA A 67 -10.77 -8.40 3.09
N ALA A 68 -10.10 -8.45 1.94
CA ALA A 68 -10.71 -8.46 0.61
C ALA A 68 -11.61 -9.68 0.38
N GLU A 69 -11.22 -10.83 0.94
CA GLU A 69 -11.89 -12.12 0.78
C GLU A 69 -13.04 -12.36 1.77
N ASP A 70 -13.38 -11.39 2.63
CA ASP A 70 -14.44 -11.57 3.62
C ASP A 70 -15.80 -11.87 2.93
N PRO A 71 -16.57 -12.89 3.36
CA PRO A 71 -17.86 -13.20 2.74
C PRO A 71 -18.89 -12.07 2.91
N ASP A 72 -18.77 -11.26 3.95
CA ASP A 72 -19.67 -10.15 4.24
C ASP A 72 -19.33 -8.90 3.38
N PRO A 73 -20.22 -8.44 2.49
CA PRO A 73 -19.99 -7.25 1.66
C PRO A 73 -19.70 -5.99 2.47
N ASP A 74 -20.30 -5.84 3.66
CA ASP A 74 -20.11 -4.66 4.49
C ASP A 74 -18.71 -4.66 5.11
N LYS A 75 -18.19 -5.84 5.48
CA LYS A 75 -16.81 -5.99 5.93
C LYS A 75 -15.80 -5.74 4.80
N ARG A 76 -16.07 -6.19 3.58
CA ARG A 76 -15.23 -5.87 2.41
C ARG A 76 -15.22 -4.37 2.12
N ALA A 77 -16.36 -3.69 2.21
CA ALA A 77 -16.41 -2.24 2.06
C ALA A 77 -15.57 -1.53 3.13
N ARG A 78 -15.71 -1.92 4.41
CA ARG A 78 -14.90 -1.39 5.52
C ARG A 78 -13.40 -1.65 5.36
N TRP A 79 -13.02 -2.81 4.84
CA TRP A 79 -11.63 -3.13 4.49
C TRP A 79 -11.09 -2.14 3.44
N LEU A 80 -11.85 -1.96 2.34
CA LEU A 80 -11.41 -1.12 1.24
C LEU A 80 -11.30 0.35 1.65
N GLU A 81 -12.29 0.88 2.35
CA GLU A 81 -12.27 2.24 2.90
C GLU A 81 -11.07 2.44 3.83
N GLY A 82 -10.84 1.50 4.75
CA GLY A 82 -9.74 1.62 5.69
C GLY A 82 -8.35 1.48 5.06
N ALA A 83 -8.23 0.79 3.92
CA ALA A 83 -7.00 0.73 3.14
C ALA A 83 -6.58 2.10 2.60
N TYR A 84 -7.51 3.04 2.46
CA TYR A 84 -7.29 4.39 1.96
C TYR A 84 -7.44 5.48 3.03
N LEU A 85 -7.42 5.12 4.31
CA LEU A 85 -7.25 6.10 5.39
C LEU A 85 -5.78 6.44 5.57
N ASP A 86 -5.50 7.70 5.92
CA ASP A 86 -4.14 8.15 6.25
C ASP A 86 -3.69 7.68 7.64
N ARG A 87 -3.52 6.37 7.79
CA ARG A 87 -3.07 5.71 9.01
C ARG A 87 -2.22 4.48 8.69
N PRO A 88 -1.35 4.03 9.61
CA PRO A 88 -0.69 2.74 9.46
C PRO A 88 -1.71 1.61 9.54
N LEU A 89 -1.47 0.53 8.79
CA LEU A 89 -2.31 -0.66 8.77
C LEU A 89 -1.51 -1.86 9.26
N ALA A 90 -2.01 -2.55 10.29
CA ALA A 90 -1.37 -3.74 10.84
C ALA A 90 -1.57 -4.95 9.91
N THR A 91 -0.59 -5.22 9.05
CA THR A 91 -0.66 -6.27 8.02
C THR A 91 -0.39 -7.65 8.57
N ASP A 92 0.35 -7.76 9.68
CA ASP A 92 0.59 -9.03 10.36
C ASP A 92 0.64 -8.87 11.89
N VAL A 93 -0.12 -9.71 12.60
CA VAL A 93 -0.20 -9.76 14.05
C VAL A 93 -0.05 -11.21 14.48
N ARG A 94 0.97 -11.52 15.28
CA ARG A 94 1.27 -12.89 15.76
C ARG A 94 1.34 -12.90 17.27
N GLY A 95 0.58 -13.78 17.91
CA GLY A 95 0.56 -13.87 19.38
C GLY A 95 0.09 -12.58 20.09
N GLY A 96 -0.64 -11.70 19.39
CA GLY A 96 -1.06 -10.39 19.90
C GLY A 96 -0.05 -9.27 19.70
N GLU A 97 1.11 -9.54 19.11
CA GLU A 97 2.14 -8.55 18.80
C GLU A 97 2.06 -8.15 17.32
N LEU A 98 2.23 -6.86 17.04
CA LEU A 98 2.33 -6.32 15.68
C LEU A 98 3.70 -6.70 15.10
N VAL A 99 3.70 -7.50 14.04
CA VAL A 99 4.92 -7.97 13.37
C VAL A 99 5.22 -7.15 12.11
N SER A 100 4.18 -6.79 11.36
CA SER A 100 4.33 -6.01 10.13
C SER A 100 3.19 -5.00 9.98
N SER A 101 3.50 -3.90 9.31
CA SER A 101 2.53 -2.87 8.97
C SER A 101 2.80 -2.25 7.61
N SER A 102 1.75 -1.84 6.91
CA SER A 102 1.85 -0.84 5.85
C SER A 102 1.84 0.55 6.49
N SER A 103 2.90 1.32 6.26
CA SER A 103 3.07 2.66 6.84
C SER A 103 1.95 3.62 6.47
N GLN A 104 1.80 4.68 7.27
CA GLN A 104 0.89 5.78 6.99
C GLN A 104 1.24 6.44 5.64
N PRO A 105 0.28 6.64 4.72
CA PRO A 105 0.50 7.24 3.41
C PRO A 105 1.20 8.60 3.41
N SER A 106 0.78 9.55 4.25
CA SER A 106 1.42 10.87 4.36
C SER A 106 2.88 10.77 4.81
N LEU A 107 3.16 9.93 5.81
CA LEU A 107 4.54 9.66 6.23
C LEU A 107 5.38 9.08 5.08
N MET A 108 4.84 8.13 4.32
CA MET A 108 5.51 7.57 3.14
C MET A 108 5.76 8.65 2.08
N ALA A 109 4.79 9.52 1.83
CA ALA A 109 4.92 10.63 0.89
C ALA A 109 6.05 11.58 1.31
N GLY A 110 6.10 11.96 2.59
CA GLY A 110 7.19 12.78 3.15
C GLY A 110 8.56 12.10 3.03
N MET A 111 8.65 10.80 3.29
CA MET A 111 9.87 10.02 3.11
C MET A 111 10.33 10.01 1.64
N LEU A 112 9.43 9.71 0.70
CA LEU A 112 9.74 9.65 -0.74
C LEU A 112 10.15 11.02 -1.28
N GLN A 113 9.50 12.10 -0.80
CA GLN A 113 9.86 13.46 -1.14
C GLN A 113 11.27 13.81 -0.63
N ALA A 114 11.61 13.40 0.59
CA ALA A 114 12.91 13.66 1.21
C ALA A 114 14.08 12.87 0.58
N LEU A 115 13.80 11.81 -0.20
CA LEU A 115 14.84 11.12 -0.97
C LEU A 115 15.41 11.97 -2.12
N GLU A 116 14.68 13.01 -2.56
CA GLU A 116 15.08 13.90 -3.67
C GLU A 116 15.51 13.15 -4.94
N LEU A 117 14.85 12.01 -5.21
CA LEU A 117 15.20 11.10 -6.30
C LEU A 117 15.13 11.78 -7.67
N ARG A 118 16.13 11.46 -8.50
CA ARG A 118 16.23 11.87 -9.90
C ARG A 118 16.04 10.68 -10.82
N ASP A 119 15.62 10.98 -12.04
CA ASP A 119 15.41 9.96 -13.07
C ASP A 119 16.72 9.21 -13.33
N GLY A 120 16.64 7.88 -13.36
CA GLY A 120 17.77 6.99 -13.60
C GLY A 120 18.55 6.57 -12.34
N GLU A 121 18.20 7.08 -11.16
CA GLU A 121 18.79 6.60 -9.90
C GLU A 121 18.21 5.24 -9.49
N ALA A 122 19.06 4.39 -8.92
CA ALA A 122 18.66 3.10 -8.37
C ALA A 122 18.41 3.21 -6.86
N VAL A 123 17.36 2.55 -6.38
CA VAL A 123 16.93 2.57 -4.98
C VAL A 123 17.05 1.18 -4.36
N LEU A 124 17.62 1.14 -3.17
CA LEU A 124 17.51 0.00 -2.26
C LEU A 124 16.53 0.35 -1.14
N GLU A 125 15.41 -0.36 -1.11
CA GLU A 125 14.48 -0.38 0.01
C GLU A 125 14.82 -1.53 0.96
N ILE A 126 14.91 -1.24 2.26
CA ILE A 126 15.09 -2.24 3.31
C ILE A 126 13.79 -2.30 4.13
N GLY A 127 13.08 -3.42 4.04
CA GLY A 127 11.75 -3.62 4.59
C GLY A 127 10.67 -3.60 3.50
N THR A 128 10.65 -4.60 2.62
CA THR A 128 9.62 -4.74 1.57
C THR A 128 8.21 -4.75 2.15
N GLY A 129 8.01 -5.42 3.28
CA GLY A 129 6.71 -5.69 3.85
C GLY A 129 5.76 -6.26 2.80
N THR A 130 4.59 -5.66 2.67
CA THR A 130 3.60 -6.06 1.66
C THR A 130 3.80 -5.41 0.28
N GLY A 131 4.82 -4.56 0.10
CA GLY A 131 5.25 -4.07 -1.21
C GLY A 131 4.62 -2.77 -1.70
N TYR A 132 3.76 -2.09 -0.93
CA TYR A 132 3.14 -0.84 -1.38
C TYR A 132 4.16 0.27 -1.69
N ASN A 133 5.16 0.46 -0.82
CA ASN A 133 6.19 1.49 -1.02
C ASN A 133 7.09 1.15 -2.22
N ALA A 134 7.50 -0.12 -2.34
CA ALA A 134 8.19 -0.63 -3.53
C ALA A 134 7.41 -0.32 -4.81
N ALA A 135 6.08 -0.51 -4.81
CA ALA A 135 5.25 -0.21 -5.97
C ALA A 135 5.23 1.29 -6.32
N LEU A 136 5.24 2.18 -5.32
CA LEU A 136 5.36 3.64 -5.54
C LEU A 136 6.72 3.99 -6.16
N LEU A 137 7.81 3.39 -5.65
CA LEU A 137 9.16 3.56 -6.20
C LEU A 137 9.24 3.04 -7.65
N CYS A 138 8.69 1.86 -7.92
CA CYS A 138 8.66 1.25 -9.25
C CYS A 138 7.84 2.07 -10.23
N HIS A 139 6.73 2.68 -9.79
CA HIS A 139 5.97 3.62 -10.62
C HIS A 139 6.81 4.85 -11.00
N ARG A 140 7.55 5.41 -10.04
CA ARG A 140 8.37 6.61 -10.24
C ARG A 140 9.61 6.38 -11.10
N LEU A 141 10.29 5.24 -10.96
CA LEU A 141 11.62 4.99 -11.53
C LEU A 141 11.64 3.89 -12.60
N GLY A 142 10.62 3.03 -12.63
CA GLY A 142 10.68 1.73 -13.30
C GLY A 142 11.19 0.64 -12.36
N ASP A 143 10.68 -0.58 -12.54
CA ASP A 143 10.99 -1.76 -11.73
C ASP A 143 12.47 -2.17 -11.79
N GLY A 144 13.13 -1.99 -12.93
CA GLY A 144 14.55 -2.29 -13.12
C GLY A 144 15.52 -1.47 -12.25
N LEU A 145 15.06 -0.41 -11.60
CA LEU A 145 15.85 0.47 -10.74
C LEU A 145 15.52 0.33 -9.25
N VAL A 146 14.59 -0.55 -8.87
CA VAL A 146 14.17 -0.73 -7.49
C VAL A 146 14.55 -2.12 -7.01
N THR A 147 15.38 -2.17 -5.98
CA THR A 147 15.66 -3.40 -5.24
C THR A 147 15.03 -3.26 -3.86
N THR A 148 14.28 -4.27 -3.42
CA THR A 148 13.70 -4.31 -2.08
C THR A 148 14.07 -5.62 -1.39
N VAL A 149 14.33 -5.56 -0.08
CA VAL A 149 14.68 -6.72 0.73
C VAL A 149 13.84 -6.76 2.00
N ASP A 150 13.48 -7.97 2.43
CA ASP A 150 12.83 -8.20 3.72
C ASP A 150 13.44 -9.43 4.38
N LEU A 151 13.35 -9.50 5.71
CA LEU A 151 13.85 -10.62 6.49
C LEU A 151 12.82 -11.76 6.55
N ASP A 152 11.52 -11.46 6.54
CA ASP A 152 10.46 -12.45 6.71
C ASP A 152 9.74 -12.71 5.38
N GLU A 153 9.94 -13.89 4.79
CA GLU A 153 9.28 -14.27 3.54
C GLU A 153 7.75 -14.31 3.68
N GLY A 154 7.24 -14.60 4.88
CA GLY A 154 5.82 -14.74 5.18
C GLY A 154 5.01 -13.45 5.02
N ILE A 155 5.67 -12.28 5.06
CA ILE A 155 5.00 -10.98 4.89
C ILE A 155 5.13 -10.41 3.47
N THR A 156 6.02 -10.98 2.65
CA THR A 156 6.31 -10.51 1.28
C THR A 156 5.36 -11.03 0.21
N GLY A 157 4.41 -11.90 0.56
CA GLY A 157 3.48 -12.53 -0.38
C GLY A 157 2.81 -11.53 -1.35
N PRO A 158 2.22 -10.43 -0.87
CA PRO A 158 1.58 -9.43 -1.74
C PRO A 158 2.54 -8.62 -2.62
N ALA A 159 3.85 -8.67 -2.36
CA ALA A 159 4.87 -7.92 -3.09
C ALA A 159 5.43 -8.66 -4.32
N ARG A 160 5.01 -9.92 -4.55
CA ARG A 160 5.52 -10.83 -5.60
C ARG A 160 4.51 -11.04 -6.71
#